data_AF-A0A521KAV2-F1
#
_entry.id   AF-A0A521KAV2-F1
#
_cell.length_a   1.000
_cell.length_b   1.000
_cell.length_c   1.000
_cell.angle_alpha   90.00
_cell.angle_beta   90.00
_cell.angle_gamma   90.00
#
_symmetry.space_group_name_H-M   'P 1'
#
loop_
_entity.id
_entity.type
_entity.pdbx_description
1 polymer ?
#
loop_
_entity_poly.entity_id
_entity_poly.type
_entity_poly.pdbx_seq_one_letter_code
_entity_poly.pdbx_strand_id
1 'polypeptide(L)'
;MPPERGEARGGRRPSESTRPLGAPASGLGVVLPAHEAARYPLRRRRLPVATTRISRRGFFVRTAALGAVASAAALGLRSAVAGAPEFGGDCDMSWGRDARPHKGFASVREGSGGQCTTHAARRSDTVAPDPGVNWNGHARSWARNAHAAGWTVREDLREIRPGMVVVWGDGLGWNGPGWGNGHVAYVESVWPEGFTVSEMNWGYLCPGASRFRTSMWGIVGYTSLTWEEAAQRGQYRFAGLIHPERREA
;
A
#
# COMPACT_ATOMS: atom_id res chain seq x y z
N MET A 1 17.47 1.52 -74.10
CA MET A 1 17.36 2.95 -73.78
C MET A 1 18.29 3.25 -72.60
N PRO A 2 19.33 4.07 -72.74
CA PRO A 2 19.96 4.79 -71.62
C PRO A 2 19.83 6.31 -71.83
N PRO A 3 19.85 7.16 -70.78
CA PRO A 3 21.06 7.50 -69.99
C PRO A 3 20.72 7.66 -68.48
N GLU A 4 21.55 8.04 -67.50
CA GLU A 4 22.99 8.27 -67.27
C GLU A 4 23.18 8.28 -65.74
N ARG A 5 24.43 8.12 -65.29
CA ARG A 5 24.85 8.18 -63.88
C ARG A 5 25.02 9.63 -63.42
N GLY A 6 24.80 9.88 -62.13
CA GLY A 6 25.24 11.11 -61.46
C GLY A 6 25.62 10.86 -60.00
N GLU A 7 26.91 10.68 -59.73
CA GLU A 7 27.52 10.75 -58.40
C GLU A 7 27.64 12.21 -57.94
N ALA A 8 27.44 12.47 -56.65
CA ALA A 8 27.88 13.72 -56.02
C ALA A 8 28.73 13.41 -54.77
N ARG A 9 30.02 13.70 -54.89
CA ARG A 9 31.02 13.76 -53.80
C ARG A 9 31.12 15.19 -53.28
N GLY A 10 31.51 15.32 -52.02
CA GLY A 10 32.54 16.29 -51.63
C GLY A 10 32.10 17.42 -50.68
N GLY A 11 32.79 17.51 -49.54
CA GLY A 11 32.79 18.70 -48.68
C GLY A 11 33.32 18.42 -47.29
N ARG A 12 34.63 18.59 -47.09
CA ARG A 12 35.37 18.44 -45.82
C ARG A 12 36.05 19.77 -45.47
N ARG A 13 36.26 20.01 -44.16
CA ARG A 13 37.24 20.90 -43.46
C ARG A 13 36.73 22.27 -42.93
N PRO A 14 37.45 22.94 -41.99
CA PRO A 14 38.04 22.48 -40.71
C PRO A 14 37.99 23.58 -39.58
N SER A 15 38.82 23.38 -38.54
CA SER A 15 39.33 24.29 -37.47
C SER A 15 38.65 24.16 -36.09
N GLU A 16 39.30 23.55 -35.10
CA GLU A 16 40.38 24.07 -34.20
C GLU A 16 39.93 25.22 -33.30
N SER A 17 39.79 24.93 -32.00
CA SER A 17 40.09 25.89 -30.93
C SER A 17 40.62 25.15 -29.70
N THR A 18 41.86 25.49 -29.40
CA THR A 18 42.72 25.14 -28.27
C THR A 18 42.17 25.58 -26.89
N ARG A 19 42.24 24.66 -25.90
CA ARG A 19 42.71 24.73 -24.48
C ARG A 19 42.78 26.10 -23.76
N PRO A 20 42.62 26.17 -22.40
CA PRO A 20 43.43 25.37 -21.46
C PRO A 20 42.84 24.96 -20.09
N LEU A 21 43.69 24.12 -19.45
CA LEU A 21 43.82 23.67 -18.07
C LEU A 21 43.31 24.59 -16.95
N GLY A 22 42.70 23.96 -15.95
CA GLY A 22 42.52 24.51 -14.61
C GLY A 22 41.99 23.44 -13.64
N ALA A 23 42.88 22.66 -13.03
CA ALA A 23 42.60 21.99 -11.76
C ALA A 23 42.71 23.03 -10.63
N PRO A 24 41.93 22.88 -9.55
CA PRO A 24 42.60 22.38 -8.36
C PRO A 24 41.80 21.30 -7.62
N ALA A 25 42.57 20.41 -7.02
CA ALA A 25 42.15 19.52 -5.95
C ALA A 25 41.71 20.33 -4.73
N SER A 26 40.54 20.00 -4.19
CA SER A 26 40.17 20.32 -2.81
C SER A 26 39.70 19.03 -2.16
N GLY A 27 40.54 18.50 -1.29
CA GLY A 27 40.18 17.42 -0.39
C GLY A 27 39.12 17.88 0.60
N LEU A 28 38.07 17.08 0.72
CA LEU A 28 37.17 17.12 1.87
C LEU A 28 37.19 15.72 2.48
N GLY A 29 38.07 15.54 3.46
CA GLY A 29 37.95 14.47 4.43
C GLY A 29 36.70 14.73 5.25
N VAL A 30 35.67 13.92 5.04
CA VAL A 30 34.53 13.87 5.95
C VAL A 30 34.93 12.99 7.13
N VAL A 31 35.35 13.65 8.20
CA VAL A 31 35.40 13.06 9.55
C VAL A 31 33.95 12.77 9.94
N LEU A 32 33.59 11.48 10.02
CA LEU A 32 32.34 11.05 10.64
C LEU A 32 32.45 11.30 12.16
N PRO A 33 31.53 12.07 12.77
CA PRO A 33 31.47 12.10 14.23
C PRO A 33 30.95 10.75 14.73
N ALA A 34 31.66 10.20 15.71
CA ALA A 34 31.19 9.10 16.53
C ALA A 34 29.89 9.52 17.23
N HIS A 35 28.79 8.85 16.90
CA HIS A 35 27.54 9.03 17.62
C HIS A 35 27.68 8.46 19.04
N GLU A 36 27.90 9.38 19.97
CA GLU A 36 27.78 9.21 21.40
C GLU A 36 26.36 8.71 21.74
N ALA A 37 26.29 7.51 22.29
CA ALA A 37 25.04 6.90 22.74
C ALA A 37 24.51 7.66 23.97
N ALA A 38 23.60 8.61 23.72
CA ALA A 38 22.86 9.28 24.78
C ALA A 38 21.94 8.27 25.49
N ARG A 39 22.38 7.84 26.69
CA ARG A 39 21.59 7.10 27.66
C ARG A 39 20.47 8.01 28.18
N TYR A 40 19.23 7.77 27.75
CA TYR A 40 18.07 8.41 28.37
C TYR A 40 17.61 7.61 29.60
N PRO A 41 17.45 8.25 30.78
CA PRO A 41 16.89 7.59 31.96
C PRO A 41 15.38 7.39 31.81
N LEU A 42 14.94 6.14 31.97
CA LEU A 42 13.53 5.76 32.09
C LEU A 42 12.90 6.41 33.33
N ARG A 43 12.29 7.59 33.19
CA ARG A 43 11.38 8.15 34.19
C ARG A 43 10.05 7.39 34.14
N ARG A 44 9.87 6.42 35.05
CA ARG A 44 8.56 5.81 35.36
C ARG A 44 7.64 6.91 35.90
N ARG A 45 6.70 7.41 35.08
CA ARG A 45 5.54 8.14 35.58
C ARG A 45 4.55 7.12 36.17
N ARG A 46 4.34 7.21 37.49
CA ARG A 46 3.22 6.53 38.16
C ARG A 46 1.93 7.26 37.76
N LEU A 47 1.01 6.55 37.13
CA LEU A 47 -0.35 7.02 36.92
C LEU A 47 -1.13 6.92 38.24
N PRO A 48 -1.95 7.92 38.61
CA PRO A 48 -2.83 7.82 39.77
C PRO A 48 -3.96 6.82 39.48
N VAL A 49 -4.13 5.87 40.39
CA VAL A 49 -5.28 4.96 40.44
C VAL A 49 -6.47 5.74 40.98
N ALA A 50 -7.45 6.03 40.11
CA ALA A 50 -8.73 6.56 40.53
C ALA A 50 -9.61 5.41 41.05
N THR A 51 -9.80 5.36 42.37
CA THR A 51 -10.73 4.45 43.05
C THR A 51 -12.13 5.06 43.02
N THR A 52 -12.98 4.61 42.10
CA THR A 52 -14.40 4.96 42.11
C THR A 52 -15.14 4.05 43.09
N ARG A 53 -15.55 4.60 44.24
CA ARG A 53 -16.50 3.97 45.17
C ARG A 53 -17.89 3.94 44.51
N ILE A 54 -18.36 2.74 44.16
CA ILE A 54 -19.74 2.52 43.75
C ILE A 54 -20.60 2.35 45.01
N SER A 55 -21.51 3.30 45.20
CA SER A 55 -22.53 3.30 46.25
C SER A 55 -23.53 2.17 46.01
N ARG A 56 -23.64 1.24 46.97
CA ARG A 56 -24.72 0.25 47.07
C ARG A 56 -25.86 0.85 47.90
N ARG A 57 -27.02 1.05 47.29
CA ARG A 57 -28.38 1.21 47.87
C ARG A 57 -29.28 1.53 46.67
N GLY A 58 -30.35 0.84 46.32
CA GLY A 58 -31.08 -0.29 46.86
C GLY A 58 -32.39 -0.37 46.05
N PHE A 59 -32.97 -1.57 45.95
CA PHE A 59 -34.40 -1.87 45.83
C PHE A 59 -35.26 -1.14 44.75
N PHE A 60 -35.78 -1.86 43.76
CA PHE A 60 -37.10 -2.52 43.86
C PHE A 60 -37.36 -3.44 42.66
N VAL A 61 -37.96 -4.57 43.00
CA VAL A 61 -38.50 -5.61 42.13
C VAL A 61 -39.68 -5.06 41.32
N ARG A 62 -39.69 -5.29 40.00
CA ARG A 62 -40.92 -5.55 39.25
C ARG A 62 -40.69 -6.60 38.18
N THR A 63 -41.16 -7.79 38.51
CA THR A 63 -41.51 -8.90 37.62
C THR A 63 -42.63 -8.44 36.67
N ALA A 64 -42.45 -8.56 35.37
CA ALA A 64 -43.56 -8.57 34.42
C ALA A 64 -43.21 -9.39 33.17
N ALA A 65 -43.92 -10.50 33.03
CA ALA A 65 -44.41 -11.12 31.81
C ALA A 65 -43.43 -11.41 30.65
N LEU A 66 -43.06 -12.69 30.57
CA LEU A 66 -43.27 -13.58 29.42
C LEU A 66 -43.71 -12.88 28.11
N GLY A 67 -42.73 -12.63 27.26
CA GLY A 67 -42.90 -12.44 25.82
C GLY A 67 -41.83 -13.24 25.11
N ALA A 68 -42.00 -14.57 25.05
CA ALA A 68 -41.15 -15.44 24.26
C ALA A 68 -41.46 -15.22 22.78
N VAL A 69 -40.85 -14.20 22.17
CA VAL A 69 -40.73 -14.13 20.71
C VAL A 69 -39.59 -15.07 20.36
N ALA A 70 -39.96 -16.29 19.97
CA ALA A 70 -39.07 -17.21 19.30
C ALA A 70 -38.55 -16.56 18.02
N SER A 71 -37.37 -15.94 18.10
CA SER A 71 -36.59 -15.58 16.93
C SER A 71 -36.01 -16.87 16.36
N ALA A 72 -36.86 -17.59 15.64
CA ALA A 72 -36.46 -18.61 14.70
C ALA A 72 -35.63 -17.95 13.58
N ALA A 73 -34.64 -18.69 13.11
CA ALA A 73 -33.90 -18.48 11.87
C ALA A 73 -32.89 -17.32 11.81
N ALA A 74 -31.67 -17.59 12.28
CA ALA A 74 -30.46 -17.20 11.55
C ALA A 74 -29.31 -18.19 11.85
N LEU A 75 -29.62 -19.49 11.83
CA LEU A 75 -28.60 -20.54 11.79
C LEU A 75 -27.99 -20.54 10.38
N GLY A 76 -26.85 -19.86 10.26
CA GLY A 76 -25.72 -20.36 9.51
C GLY A 76 -25.94 -20.68 8.04
N LEU A 77 -26.38 -19.71 7.24
CA LEU A 77 -25.81 -19.62 5.89
C LEU A 77 -24.39 -19.07 6.04
N ARG A 78 -23.47 -19.94 6.46
CA ARG A 78 -22.10 -19.82 5.95
C ARG A 78 -22.28 -19.95 4.45
N SER A 79 -22.25 -18.82 3.73
CA SER A 79 -22.07 -18.85 2.30
C SER A 79 -20.92 -19.82 2.06
N ALA A 80 -21.25 -20.98 1.47
CA ALA A 80 -20.29 -21.69 0.66
C ALA A 80 -19.84 -20.62 -0.33
N VAL A 81 -18.67 -20.04 -0.07
CA VAL A 81 -17.97 -19.22 -1.03
C VAL A 81 -17.84 -20.16 -2.21
N ALA A 82 -18.74 -19.97 -3.18
CA ALA A 82 -18.76 -20.72 -4.42
C ALA A 82 -17.32 -20.73 -4.87
N GLY A 83 -16.77 -21.94 -5.00
CA GLY A 83 -15.35 -22.19 -5.20
C GLY A 83 -14.84 -21.14 -6.15
N ALA A 84 -14.06 -20.19 -5.61
CA ALA A 84 -13.27 -19.33 -6.45
C ALA A 84 -12.58 -20.32 -7.39
N PRO A 85 -12.72 -20.18 -8.72
CA PRO A 85 -11.97 -21.02 -9.63
C PRO A 85 -10.57 -21.11 -9.06
N GLU A 86 -9.99 -22.32 -9.03
CA GLU A 86 -8.57 -22.50 -8.82
C GLU A 86 -7.89 -21.69 -9.92
N PHE A 87 -7.81 -20.37 -9.75
CA PHE A 87 -6.91 -19.49 -10.44
C PHE A 87 -5.59 -19.97 -9.89
N GLY A 88 -5.09 -20.98 -10.59
CA GLY A 88 -3.89 -21.71 -10.27
C GLY A 88 -2.89 -20.68 -9.84
N GLY A 89 -2.42 -20.84 -8.61
CA GLY A 89 -1.26 -20.12 -8.13
C GLY A 89 -0.02 -20.42 -8.95
N ASP A 90 -0.11 -21.02 -10.14
CA ASP A 90 0.99 -21.32 -11.00
C ASP A 90 1.61 -20.02 -11.49
N CYS A 91 2.93 -20.00 -11.46
CA CYS A 91 3.76 -18.91 -11.96
C CYS A 91 3.75 -18.80 -13.48
N ASP A 92 2.73 -19.36 -14.12
CA ASP A 92 2.44 -19.16 -15.51
C ASP A 92 1.91 -17.74 -15.72
N MET A 93 2.69 -16.98 -16.47
CA MET A 93 2.44 -15.58 -16.80
C MET A 93 1.81 -15.43 -18.18
N SER A 94 1.53 -16.53 -18.88
CA SER A 94 1.15 -16.54 -20.29
C SER A 94 -0.33 -16.22 -20.55
N TRP A 95 -1.22 -16.33 -19.55
CA TRP A 95 -2.66 -16.14 -19.75
C TRP A 95 -3.40 -15.41 -18.62
N GLY A 96 -4.33 -14.53 -18.99
CA GLY A 96 -5.35 -13.96 -18.11
C GLY A 96 -4.88 -12.91 -17.08
N ARG A 97 -3.60 -12.55 -17.08
CA ARG A 97 -3.00 -11.62 -16.13
C ARG A 97 -3.21 -10.17 -16.58
N ASP A 98 -3.72 -9.30 -15.71
CA ASP A 98 -3.80 -7.86 -16.01
C ASP A 98 -2.41 -7.22 -15.98
N ALA A 99 -1.83 -7.02 -17.16
CA ALA A 99 -0.53 -6.39 -17.34
C ALA A 99 -0.59 -4.89 -17.62
N ARG A 100 -1.79 -4.31 -17.74
CA ARG A 100 -1.99 -2.93 -18.18
C ARG A 100 -1.57 -1.96 -17.07
N PRO A 101 -0.73 -0.96 -17.32
CA PRO A 101 -0.41 0.04 -16.31
C PRO A 101 -1.64 0.89 -15.95
N HIS A 102 -1.54 1.64 -14.85
CA HIS A 102 -2.51 2.68 -14.48
C HIS A 102 -1.82 4.05 -14.47
N LYS A 103 -2.59 5.14 -14.48
CA LYS A 103 -2.03 6.50 -14.43
C LYS A 103 -1.30 6.74 -13.09
N GLY A 104 -0.31 7.63 -13.09
CA GLY A 104 0.42 8.00 -11.86
C GLY A 104 1.41 6.95 -11.36
N PHE A 105 1.78 5.96 -12.19
CA PHE A 105 2.80 4.98 -11.86
C PHE A 105 4.16 5.35 -12.47
N ALA A 106 5.23 5.12 -11.70
CA ALA A 106 6.61 5.34 -12.14
C ALA A 106 7.01 4.46 -13.34
N SER A 107 6.28 3.37 -13.59
CA SER A 107 6.48 2.51 -14.75
C SER A 107 5.16 2.30 -15.51
N VAL A 108 5.10 2.88 -16.71
CA VAL A 108 4.07 2.58 -17.73
C VAL A 108 4.48 1.42 -18.64
N ARG A 109 5.57 0.71 -18.30
CA ARG A 109 6.04 -0.43 -19.10
C ARG A 109 5.03 -1.57 -19.03
N GLU A 110 4.86 -2.26 -20.15
CA GLU A 110 4.10 -3.50 -20.23
C GLU A 110 4.58 -4.48 -19.16
N GLY A 111 3.64 -5.14 -18.47
CA GLY A 111 3.97 -6.00 -17.33
C GLY A 111 4.22 -5.24 -16.01
N SER A 112 3.88 -3.95 -15.93
CA SER A 112 3.81 -3.22 -14.65
C SER A 112 2.40 -3.23 -14.05
N GLY A 113 1.38 -3.62 -14.83
CA GLY A 113 -0.02 -3.61 -14.39
C GLY A 113 -0.41 -4.62 -13.34
N GLY A 114 0.34 -5.70 -13.21
CA GLY A 114 -0.02 -6.77 -12.28
C GLY A 114 0.44 -6.55 -10.84
N GLN A 115 0.80 -5.32 -10.48
CA GLN A 115 1.27 -4.96 -9.14
C GLN A 115 0.09 -4.66 -8.20
N CYS A 116 0.29 -4.88 -6.90
CA CYS A 116 -0.71 -4.57 -5.87
C CYS A 116 -1.22 -3.13 -5.96
N THR A 117 -0.31 -2.20 -6.22
CA THR A 117 -0.59 -0.79 -6.39
C THR A 117 -1.53 -0.50 -7.56
N THR A 118 -1.38 -1.18 -8.70
CA THR A 118 -2.18 -0.89 -9.89
C THR A 118 -3.66 -1.13 -9.63
N HIS A 119 -4.01 -2.26 -9.00
CA HIS A 119 -5.40 -2.58 -8.67
C HIS A 119 -5.97 -1.63 -7.61
N ALA A 120 -5.23 -1.38 -6.54
CA ALA A 120 -5.66 -0.48 -5.46
C ALA A 120 -5.96 0.94 -5.98
N ALA A 121 -5.07 1.48 -6.83
CA ALA A 121 -5.28 2.79 -7.46
C ALA A 121 -6.53 2.81 -8.35
N ARG A 122 -6.72 1.79 -9.19
CA ARG A 122 -7.90 1.70 -10.07
C ARG A 122 -9.20 1.66 -9.29
N ARG A 123 -9.28 0.83 -8.26
CA ARG A 123 -10.49 0.73 -7.43
C ARG A 123 -10.75 2.04 -6.69
N SER A 124 -9.71 2.65 -6.10
CA SER A 124 -9.86 3.93 -5.41
C SER A 124 -10.29 5.06 -6.34
N ASP A 125 -9.75 5.14 -7.56
CA ASP A 125 -10.13 6.14 -8.56
C ASP A 125 -11.59 6.00 -9.05
N THR A 126 -12.29 4.88 -8.77
CA THR A 126 -13.74 4.77 -9.07
C THR A 126 -14.64 5.50 -8.06
N VAL A 127 -14.11 5.87 -6.90
CA VAL A 127 -14.87 6.50 -5.81
C VAL A 127 -14.27 7.83 -5.34
N ALA A 128 -12.99 8.08 -5.64
CA ALA A 128 -12.31 9.32 -5.28
C ALA A 128 -12.67 10.46 -6.23
N PRO A 129 -12.78 11.72 -5.74
CA PRO A 129 -13.04 12.88 -6.57
C PRO A 129 -11.83 13.21 -7.45
N ASP A 130 -12.10 13.83 -8.61
CA ASP A 130 -11.04 14.31 -9.49
C ASP A 130 -10.33 15.57 -8.93
N PRO A 131 -9.01 15.72 -9.14
CA PRO A 131 -8.10 14.69 -9.65
C PRO A 131 -7.81 13.67 -8.54
N GLY A 132 -7.90 12.37 -8.87
CA GLY A 132 -7.62 11.25 -7.95
C GLY A 132 -6.24 11.31 -7.29
N VAL A 133 -5.96 10.37 -6.38
CA VAL A 133 -4.72 10.40 -5.57
C VAL A 133 -3.50 10.30 -6.48
N ASN A 134 -2.43 11.02 -6.15
CA ASN A 134 -1.16 10.85 -6.84
C ASN A 134 -0.47 9.57 -6.35
N TRP A 135 -0.71 8.46 -7.05
CA TRP A 135 -0.25 7.10 -6.72
C TRP A 135 1.25 6.82 -6.94
N ASN A 136 2.09 7.87 -6.98
CA ASN A 136 3.52 7.74 -7.25
C ASN A 136 4.28 6.96 -6.16
N GLY A 137 5.29 6.20 -6.59
CA GLY A 137 6.24 5.51 -5.73
C GLY A 137 5.85 4.07 -5.37
N HIS A 138 6.56 3.49 -4.40
CA HIS A 138 6.30 2.15 -3.88
C HIS A 138 5.10 2.16 -2.92
N ALA A 139 4.40 1.02 -2.80
CA ALA A 139 3.28 0.82 -1.88
C ALA A 139 3.57 1.34 -0.46
N ARG A 140 4.76 1.03 0.10
CA ARG A 140 5.19 1.49 1.45
C ARG A 140 5.14 3.01 1.65
N SER A 141 5.23 3.79 0.58
CA SER A 141 5.28 5.25 0.63
C SER A 141 3.92 5.93 0.39
N TRP A 142 2.89 5.16 0.03
CA TRP A 142 1.60 5.70 -0.39
C TRP A 142 0.90 6.52 0.69
N ALA A 143 0.87 6.04 1.93
CA ALA A 143 0.25 6.79 3.03
C ALA A 143 0.88 8.19 3.18
N ARG A 144 2.22 8.28 3.17
CA ARG A 144 2.94 9.56 3.27
C ARG A 144 2.71 10.45 2.06
N ASN A 145 2.78 9.89 0.85
CA ASN A 145 2.59 10.64 -0.38
C ASN A 145 1.15 11.17 -0.50
N ALA A 146 0.15 10.37 -0.13
CA ALA A 146 -1.25 10.78 -0.09
C ALA A 146 -1.48 11.89 0.93
N HIS A 147 -0.94 11.75 2.15
CA HIS A 147 -1.00 12.80 3.17
C HIS A 147 -0.38 14.11 2.68
N ALA A 148 0.83 14.05 2.10
CA ALA A 148 1.51 15.23 1.54
C ALA A 148 0.73 15.87 0.38
N ALA A 149 -0.04 15.08 -0.37
CA ALA A 149 -0.91 15.55 -1.45
C ALA A 149 -2.30 16.05 -0.98
N GLY A 150 -2.52 16.15 0.35
CA GLY A 150 -3.75 16.69 0.92
C GLY A 150 -4.88 15.68 1.09
N TRP A 151 -4.63 14.38 0.96
CA TRP A 151 -5.62 13.34 1.22
C TRP A 151 -5.74 13.03 2.69
N THR A 152 -6.92 12.62 3.11
CA THR A 152 -7.16 12.16 4.48
C THR A 152 -6.48 10.81 4.68
N VAL A 153 -5.58 10.73 5.65
CA VAL A 153 -4.90 9.50 6.04
C VAL A 153 -5.15 9.23 7.51
N ARG A 154 -5.59 8.00 7.85
CA ARG A 154 -5.80 7.55 9.23
C ARG A 154 -4.71 6.58 9.64
N GLU A 155 -4.27 6.68 10.88
CA GLU A 155 -3.26 5.79 11.47
C GLU A 155 -3.85 4.77 12.45
N ASP A 156 -5.17 4.81 12.68
CA ASP A 156 -5.89 3.77 13.42
C ASP A 156 -6.56 2.80 12.45
N LEU A 157 -6.11 1.54 12.47
CA LEU A 157 -6.68 0.47 11.66
C LEU A 157 -8.18 0.25 11.95
N ARG A 158 -8.66 0.60 13.14
CA ARG A 158 -10.08 0.50 13.52
C ARG A 158 -10.97 1.54 12.84
N GLU A 159 -10.39 2.56 12.21
CA GLU A 159 -11.13 3.55 11.40
C GLU A 159 -11.44 3.06 9.98
N ILE A 160 -11.06 1.83 9.62
CA ILE A 160 -11.24 1.28 8.28
C ILE A 160 -12.71 1.28 7.82
N ARG A 161 -12.92 1.60 6.55
CA ARG A 161 -14.24 1.58 5.89
C ARG A 161 -14.10 1.05 4.47
N PRO A 162 -15.17 0.49 3.89
CA PRO A 162 -15.22 0.22 2.46
C PRO A 162 -14.87 1.47 1.65
N GLY A 163 -14.10 1.32 0.58
CA GLY A 163 -13.64 2.45 -0.24
C GLY A 163 -12.26 2.99 0.10
N MET A 164 -11.69 2.63 1.26
CA MET A 164 -10.34 3.02 1.61
C MET A 164 -9.28 2.16 0.92
N VAL A 165 -8.05 2.68 0.84
CA VAL A 165 -6.85 1.88 0.55
C VAL A 165 -6.10 1.64 1.87
N VAL A 166 -5.87 0.37 2.21
CA VAL A 166 -5.02 -0.01 3.33
C VAL A 166 -3.57 -0.16 2.85
N VAL A 167 -2.64 0.40 3.63
CA VAL A 167 -1.21 0.41 3.33
C VAL A 167 -0.47 -0.41 4.37
N TRP A 168 0.39 -1.33 3.90
CA TRP A 168 1.36 -2.03 4.71
C TRP A 168 2.78 -1.68 4.27
N GLY A 169 3.65 -1.33 5.22
CA GLY A 169 5.01 -0.93 4.92
C GLY A 169 5.66 -0.22 6.10
N ASP A 170 6.36 0.86 5.78
CA ASP A 170 7.23 1.58 6.71
C ASP A 170 6.44 2.50 7.68
N GLY A 171 5.20 2.89 7.38
CA GLY A 171 4.42 3.84 8.18
C GLY A 171 4.77 5.31 7.88
N LEU A 172 4.00 6.26 8.44
CA LEU A 172 4.24 7.70 8.22
C LEU A 172 5.54 8.22 8.85
N GLY A 173 5.94 7.64 9.99
CA GLY A 173 7.08 8.10 10.79
C GLY A 173 8.43 7.43 10.53
N TRP A 174 8.54 6.55 9.53
CA TRP A 174 9.77 5.77 9.30
C TRP A 174 10.79 6.48 8.42
N ASN A 175 12.02 6.56 8.96
CA ASN A 175 13.17 7.22 8.33
C ASN A 175 14.36 6.25 8.11
N GLY A 176 14.18 4.94 8.32
CA GLY A 176 15.23 3.93 8.16
C GLY A 176 15.36 3.36 6.75
N PRO A 177 16.34 2.48 6.47
CA PRO A 177 16.38 1.73 5.23
C PRO A 177 15.14 0.83 5.15
N GLY A 178 14.16 1.22 4.34
CA GLY A 178 12.88 0.52 4.25
C GLY A 178 13.04 -0.90 3.71
N TRP A 179 12.26 -1.84 4.25
CA TRP A 179 12.29 -3.24 3.85
C TRP A 179 11.28 -3.50 2.73
N GLY A 180 11.77 -3.85 1.54
CA GLY A 180 10.91 -4.21 0.40
C GLY A 180 10.07 -3.04 -0.14
N ASN A 181 9.06 -3.35 -0.96
CA ASN A 181 8.22 -2.33 -1.61
C ASN A 181 6.97 -1.96 -0.79
N GLY A 182 6.72 -2.65 0.32
CA GLY A 182 5.43 -2.63 1.02
C GLY A 182 4.34 -3.36 0.22
N HIS A 183 3.10 -3.21 0.67
CA HIS A 183 1.91 -3.75 0.02
C HIS A 183 0.71 -2.81 0.23
N VAL A 184 -0.22 -2.81 -0.71
CA VAL A 184 -1.48 -2.04 -0.62
C VAL A 184 -2.63 -2.88 -1.14
N ALA A 185 -3.81 -2.64 -0.59
CA ALA A 185 -5.04 -3.27 -1.06
C ALA A 185 -6.23 -2.33 -0.91
N TYR A 186 -7.29 -2.57 -1.68
CA TYR A 186 -8.53 -1.80 -1.60
C TYR A 186 -9.52 -2.51 -0.68
N VAL A 187 -10.16 -1.76 0.22
CA VAL A 187 -11.11 -2.30 1.21
C VAL A 187 -12.49 -2.43 0.59
N GLU A 188 -12.98 -3.66 0.48
CA GLU A 188 -14.28 -3.97 -0.13
C GLU A 188 -15.41 -4.02 0.91
N SER A 189 -15.17 -4.60 2.09
CA SER A 189 -16.17 -4.72 3.16
C SER A 189 -15.53 -4.79 4.55
N VAL A 190 -16.27 -4.43 5.61
CA VAL A 190 -15.81 -4.43 7.01
C VAL A 190 -16.87 -5.10 7.89
N TRP A 191 -16.43 -5.85 8.89
CA TRP A 191 -17.28 -6.53 9.89
C TRP A 191 -16.60 -6.48 11.28
N PRO A 192 -17.27 -6.90 12.38
CA PRO A 192 -16.74 -6.69 13.73
C PRO A 192 -15.37 -7.33 13.98
N GLU A 193 -15.05 -8.45 13.34
CA GLU A 193 -13.80 -9.20 13.50
C GLU A 193 -12.71 -8.85 12.48
N GLY A 194 -13.02 -8.07 11.43
CA GLY A 194 -12.07 -7.81 10.36
C GLY A 194 -12.65 -7.12 9.12
N PHE A 195 -12.01 -7.34 7.96
CA PHE A 195 -12.42 -6.76 6.68
C PHE A 195 -11.93 -7.58 5.48
N THR A 196 -12.58 -7.42 4.33
CA THR A 196 -12.16 -8.03 3.07
C THR A 196 -11.49 -6.97 2.22
N VAL A 197 -10.36 -7.33 1.63
CA VAL A 197 -9.70 -6.52 0.62
C VAL A 197 -9.72 -7.21 -0.74
N SER A 198 -9.70 -6.39 -1.79
CA SER A 198 -9.31 -6.84 -3.13
C SER A 198 -7.89 -6.34 -3.44
N GLU A 199 -7.07 -7.22 -4.00
CA GLU A 199 -5.64 -6.95 -4.21
C GLU A 199 -5.04 -7.77 -5.35
N MET A 200 -3.89 -7.32 -5.84
CA MET A 200 -3.06 -8.09 -6.78
C MET A 200 -1.71 -8.39 -6.15
N ASN A 201 -0.99 -9.32 -6.74
CA ASN A 201 0.42 -9.60 -6.44
C ASN A 201 0.70 -10.00 -4.99
N TRP A 202 -0.30 -10.52 -4.27
CA TRP A 202 -0.10 -11.14 -2.96
C TRP A 202 -0.04 -12.66 -3.07
N GLY A 203 1.04 -13.29 -2.62
CA GLY A 203 1.22 -14.73 -2.73
C GLY A 203 2.67 -15.12 -2.60
N TYR A 204 2.99 -16.36 -2.97
CA TYR A 204 4.38 -16.80 -2.97
C TYR A 204 5.13 -16.22 -4.17
N LEU A 205 6.43 -15.95 -3.99
CA LEU A 205 7.27 -15.44 -5.06
C LEU A 205 7.48 -16.51 -6.12
N CYS A 206 7.30 -16.14 -7.39
CA CYS A 206 7.44 -17.08 -8.48
C CYS A 206 8.91 -17.45 -8.74
N PRO A 207 9.27 -18.75 -8.78
CA PRO A 207 10.63 -19.18 -9.10
C PRO A 207 11.10 -18.60 -10.44
N GLY A 208 12.31 -18.05 -10.46
CA GLY A 208 12.90 -17.45 -11.67
C GLY A 208 12.27 -16.13 -12.12
N ALA A 209 11.24 -15.63 -11.44
CA ALA A 209 10.62 -14.37 -11.82
C ALA A 209 11.52 -13.18 -11.45
N SER A 210 11.86 -12.36 -12.46
CA SER A 210 12.53 -11.10 -12.21
C SER A 210 11.58 -10.15 -11.46
N ARG A 211 12.02 -9.69 -10.28
CA ARG A 211 11.42 -8.63 -9.44
C ARG A 211 9.94 -8.85 -9.06
N PHE A 212 9.72 -9.28 -7.80
CA PHE A 212 8.47 -9.14 -7.04
C PHE A 212 7.19 -9.61 -7.74
N ARG A 213 7.25 -10.60 -8.64
CA ARG A 213 6.06 -11.24 -9.22
C ARG A 213 5.69 -12.43 -8.37
N THR A 214 4.53 -12.38 -7.75
CA THR A 214 3.99 -13.51 -6.99
C THR A 214 3.02 -14.32 -7.84
N SER A 215 2.58 -15.45 -7.31
CA SER A 215 1.53 -16.29 -7.91
C SER A 215 0.25 -15.54 -8.24
N MET A 216 -0.02 -14.38 -7.61
CA MET A 216 -1.18 -13.52 -7.87
C MET A 216 -0.85 -12.25 -8.65
N TRP A 217 0.34 -12.15 -9.26
CA TRP A 217 0.65 -11.01 -10.12
C TRP A 217 -0.41 -10.89 -11.21
N GLY A 218 -1.00 -9.70 -11.40
CA GLY A 218 -2.05 -9.48 -12.41
C GLY A 218 -3.38 -10.20 -12.18
N ILE A 219 -3.56 -10.89 -11.04
CA ILE A 219 -4.83 -11.52 -10.67
C ILE A 219 -5.38 -10.80 -9.44
N VAL A 220 -6.66 -10.41 -9.50
CA VAL A 220 -7.36 -9.85 -8.34
C VAL A 220 -7.78 -10.98 -7.42
N GLY A 221 -7.14 -11.07 -6.26
CA GLY A 221 -7.59 -11.90 -5.14
C GLY A 221 -8.49 -11.11 -4.20
N TYR A 222 -9.36 -11.83 -3.50
CA TYR A 222 -10.11 -11.31 -2.36
C TYR A 222 -9.65 -12.00 -1.10
N THR A 223 -9.21 -11.23 -0.10
CA THR A 223 -8.67 -11.77 1.15
C THR A 223 -9.46 -11.20 2.32
N SER A 224 -10.01 -12.08 3.15
CA SER A 224 -10.54 -11.70 4.46
C SER A 224 -9.39 -11.65 5.46
N LEU A 225 -9.29 -10.56 6.21
CA LEU A 225 -8.27 -10.34 7.23
C LEU A 225 -8.95 -10.06 8.56
N THR A 226 -8.50 -10.73 9.61
CA THR A 226 -8.77 -10.31 10.98
C THR A 226 -8.00 -9.03 11.32
N TRP A 227 -8.39 -8.36 12.40
CA TRP A 227 -7.66 -7.18 12.88
C TRP A 227 -6.18 -7.45 13.19
N GLU A 228 -5.87 -8.65 13.70
CA GLU A 228 -4.51 -9.05 14.04
C GLU A 228 -3.65 -9.27 12.78
N GLU A 229 -4.18 -10.01 11.80
CA GLU A 229 -3.51 -10.22 10.49
C GLU A 229 -3.35 -8.91 9.71
N ALA A 230 -4.31 -8.00 9.83
CA ALA A 230 -4.23 -6.69 9.21
C ALA A 230 -3.22 -5.77 9.90
N ALA A 231 -2.99 -5.90 11.20
CA ALA A 231 -1.95 -5.12 11.90
C ALA A 231 -0.54 -5.51 11.44
N GLN A 232 -0.33 -6.80 11.13
CA GLN A 232 0.93 -7.34 10.61
C GLN A 232 0.66 -8.34 9.49
N ARG A 233 0.89 -7.90 8.25
CA ARG A 233 0.64 -8.72 7.06
C ARG A 233 1.95 -9.28 6.50
N GLY A 234 2.25 -10.52 6.88
CA GLY A 234 3.55 -11.15 6.58
C GLY A 234 4.68 -10.35 7.23
N GLN A 235 5.63 -9.86 6.43
CA GLN A 235 6.73 -9.02 6.93
C GLN A 235 6.38 -7.53 7.05
N TYR A 236 5.22 -7.09 6.54
CA TYR A 236 4.86 -5.68 6.49
C TYR A 236 3.90 -5.30 7.63
N ARG A 237 4.18 -4.18 8.29
CA ARG A 237 3.32 -3.59 9.31
C ARG A 237 2.26 -2.70 8.69
N PHE A 238 1.11 -2.61 9.33
CA PHE A 238 0.13 -1.58 8.98
C PHE A 238 0.77 -0.18 9.06
N ALA A 239 0.56 0.62 8.02
CA ALA A 239 1.20 1.91 7.81
C ALA A 239 0.20 3.07 7.69
N GLY A 240 -1.08 2.77 7.45
CA GLY A 240 -2.15 3.77 7.38
C GLY A 240 -3.28 3.37 6.44
N LEU A 241 -4.36 4.14 6.50
CA LEU A 241 -5.53 4.05 5.64
C LEU A 241 -5.63 5.34 4.83
N ILE A 242 -5.75 5.25 3.51
CA ILE A 242 -5.98 6.39 2.63
C ILE A 242 -7.47 6.45 2.33
N HIS A 243 -8.09 7.57 2.72
CA HIS A 243 -9.50 7.84 2.45
C HIS A 243 -9.68 8.31 0.99
N PRO A 244 -10.83 8.04 0.35
CA PRO A 244 -11.18 8.64 -0.92
C PRO A 244 -11.56 10.14 -0.81
N GLU A 245 -11.40 10.75 0.37
CA GLU A 245 -11.72 12.15 0.63
C GLU A 245 -10.46 12.96 0.86
N ARG A 246 -10.49 14.23 0.44
CA ARG A 246 -9.44 15.19 0.76
C ARG A 246 -9.60 15.71 2.18
N ARG A 247 -8.50 16.18 2.77
CA ARG A 247 -8.57 16.94 4.01
C ARG A 247 -9.26 18.27 3.73
N GLU A 248 -10.11 18.70 4.66
CA GLU A 248 -10.59 20.08 4.68
C GLU A 248 -9.35 20.99 4.84
N ALA A 249 -9.27 22.01 3.97
CA ALA A 249 -8.16 22.97 3.94
C ALA A 249 -8.29 24.01 5.06
#